data_AF-A0A062WVQ4-F1
#
_entry.id   AF-A0A062WVQ4-F1
#
_cell.length_a   1.000
_cell.length_b   1.000
_cell.length_c   1.000
_cell.angle_alpha   90.00
_cell.angle_beta   90.00
_cell.angle_gamma   90.00
#
_symmetry.space_group_name_H-M   'P 1'
#
loop_
_entity.id
_entity.type
_entity.pdbx_description
1 polymer ?
#
loop_
_entity_poly.entity_id
_entity_poly.type
_entity_poly.pdbx_seq_one_letter_code
_entity_poly.pdbx_strand_id
1 'polypeptide(L)'
;MPPLPPDPDATGSPSLQALVNGLGDVGFVEPVDLNTDQAHPARMYDYYLGGKTHFPADREAADRALAAFPNLRITAQENRAFLRRAVAMLARMGVTQFLDIGAH
;
A
#
# COMPACT_ATOMS: atom_id res chain seq x y z
N MET A 1 54.31 -2.94 -35.23
CA MET A 1 53.01 -2.59 -34.63
C MET A 1 52.52 -3.76 -33.82
N PRO A 2 52.13 -3.59 -32.54
CA PRO A 2 51.37 -4.60 -31.82
C PRO A 2 49.96 -4.73 -32.41
N PRO A 3 49.33 -5.92 -32.34
CA PRO A 3 47.96 -6.13 -32.82
C PRO A 3 46.96 -5.27 -32.02
N LEU A 4 45.90 -4.80 -32.68
CA LEU A 4 44.81 -4.11 -32.01
C LEU A 4 44.16 -5.04 -30.96
N PRO A 5 43.75 -4.51 -29.79
CA PRO A 5 42.94 -5.26 -28.85
C PRO A 5 41.62 -5.71 -29.53
N PRO A 6 41.07 -6.88 -29.15
CA PRO A 6 39.79 -7.33 -29.68
C PRO A 6 38.68 -6.31 -29.37
N ASP A 7 37.73 -6.19 -30.29
CA ASP A 7 36.55 -5.34 -30.16
C ASP A 7 35.79 -5.71 -28.87
N PRO A 8 35.56 -4.77 -27.92
CA PRO A 8 34.84 -5.05 -26.68
C PRO A 8 33.39 -5.53 -26.91
N ASP A 9 32.84 -5.31 -28.10
CA ASP A 9 31.49 -5.74 -28.49
C ASP A 9 31.46 -7.10 -29.23
N ALA A 10 32.60 -7.79 -29.37
CA ALA A 10 32.67 -9.11 -30.00
C ALA A 10 32.07 -10.24 -29.13
N THR A 11 31.85 -10.00 -27.85
CA THR A 11 31.02 -10.86 -27.00
C THR A 11 29.56 -10.50 -27.25
N GLY A 12 28.89 -11.27 -28.11
CA GLY A 12 27.47 -11.11 -28.41
C GLY A 12 26.66 -10.87 -27.13
N SER A 13 25.83 -9.84 -27.14
CA SER A 13 24.95 -9.52 -26.01
C SER A 13 24.22 -10.78 -25.55
N PRO A 14 24.25 -11.10 -24.24
CA PRO A 14 23.62 -12.32 -23.75
C PRO A 14 22.13 -12.30 -24.14
N SER A 15 21.63 -13.45 -24.59
CA SER A 15 20.22 -13.58 -24.91
C SER A 15 19.37 -13.27 -23.67
N LEU A 16 18.14 -12.76 -23.87
CA LEU A 16 17.18 -12.57 -22.77
C LEU A 16 17.02 -13.84 -21.93
N GLN A 17 17.08 -15.01 -22.56
CA GLN A 17 17.03 -16.29 -21.88
C GLN A 17 18.26 -16.52 -20.98
N ALA A 18 19.46 -16.12 -21.40
CA ALA A 18 20.67 -16.21 -20.57
C ALA A 18 20.66 -15.22 -19.41
N LEU A 19 20.08 -14.02 -19.60
CA LEU A 19 19.86 -13.05 -18.52
C LEU A 19 18.84 -13.57 -17.50
N VAL A 20 17.73 -14.16 -17.95
CA VAL A 20 16.73 -14.78 -17.09
C VAL A 20 17.32 -15.99 -16.33
N ASN A 21 18.13 -16.81 -16.98
CA ASN A 21 18.78 -17.95 -16.34
C ASN A 21 19.87 -17.54 -15.34
N GLY A 22 20.45 -16.34 -15.47
CA GLY A 22 21.42 -15.76 -14.54
C GLY A 22 20.80 -15.08 -13.31
N LEU A 23 19.50 -14.78 -13.36
CA LEU A 23 18.71 -14.24 -12.26
C LEU A 23 18.18 -15.38 -11.37
N GLY A 24 19.06 -16.27 -10.90
CA GLY A 24 18.67 -17.40 -10.04
C GLY A 24 17.70 -16.98 -8.94
N ASP A 25 16.64 -17.76 -8.75
CA ASP A 25 15.51 -17.58 -7.80
C ASP A 25 15.25 -16.14 -7.34
N VAL A 26 15.19 -15.18 -8.27
CA VAL A 26 14.48 -13.92 -8.01
C VAL A 26 13.00 -14.28 -8.01
N GLY A 27 12.55 -14.81 -6.88
CA GLY A 27 11.16 -15.20 -6.68
C GLY A 27 10.27 -14.05 -7.11
N PHE A 28 9.58 -14.21 -8.23
CA PHE A 28 8.46 -13.34 -8.57
C PHE A 28 7.49 -13.47 -7.41
N VAL A 29 7.31 -12.39 -6.64
CA VAL A 29 6.31 -12.37 -5.58
C VAL A 29 4.97 -12.55 -6.28
N GLU A 30 4.31 -13.68 -6.01
CA GLU A 30 2.97 -13.94 -6.52
C GLU A 30 2.07 -12.72 -6.24
N PRO A 31 1.33 -12.23 -7.23
CA PRO A 31 0.43 -11.10 -7.02
C PRO A 31 -0.52 -11.39 -5.85
N VAL A 32 -0.49 -10.53 -4.84
CA VAL A 32 -1.40 -10.63 -3.70
C VAL A 32 -2.80 -10.29 -4.17
N ASP A 33 -3.73 -11.23 -4.02
CA ASP A 33 -5.14 -10.96 -4.22
C ASP A 33 -5.68 -10.08 -3.08
N LEU A 34 -6.21 -8.91 -3.44
CA LEU A 34 -6.75 -7.93 -2.51
C LEU A 34 -8.23 -8.17 -2.17
N ASN A 35 -8.85 -9.20 -2.76
CA ASN A 35 -10.28 -9.51 -2.63
C ASN A 35 -11.13 -8.25 -2.87
N THR A 36 -10.96 -7.65 -4.05
CA THR A 36 -11.52 -6.32 -4.38
C THR A 36 -13.04 -6.31 -4.60
N ASP A 37 -13.61 -7.50 -4.76
CA ASP A 37 -15.04 -7.79 -4.86
C ASP A 37 -15.72 -7.94 -3.49
N GLN A 38 -14.95 -8.05 -2.41
CA GLN A 38 -15.45 -8.07 -1.04
C GLN A 38 -15.20 -6.73 -0.34
N ALA A 39 -16.19 -6.23 0.41
CA ALA A 39 -16.01 -5.00 1.19
C ALA A 39 -15.06 -5.24 2.38
N HIS A 40 -14.13 -4.31 2.62
CA HIS A 40 -13.19 -4.35 3.73
C HIS A 40 -13.34 -3.11 4.63
N PRO A 41 -13.43 -3.27 5.97
CA PRO A 41 -13.67 -2.15 6.90
C PRO A 41 -12.67 -0.99 6.75
N ALA A 42 -11.39 -1.28 6.59
CA ALA A 42 -10.35 -0.27 6.36
C ALA A 42 -10.62 0.59 5.11
N ARG A 43 -11.00 -0.05 4.00
CA ARG A 43 -11.26 0.62 2.72
C ARG A 43 -12.56 1.44 2.78
N MET A 44 -13.56 0.95 3.51
CA MET A 44 -14.76 1.73 3.83
C MET A 44 -14.41 2.95 4.69
N TYR A 45 -13.51 2.81 5.67
CA TYR A 45 -13.05 3.92 6.50
C TYR A 45 -12.32 4.99 5.68
N ASP A 46 -11.44 4.59 4.76
CA ASP A 46 -10.82 5.48 3.77
C ASP A 46 -11.89 6.24 2.95
N TYR A 47 -12.93 5.55 2.48
CA TYR A 47 -14.04 6.19 1.77
C TYR A 47 -14.80 7.21 2.62
N TYR A 48 -15.04 6.94 3.91
CA TYR A 48 -15.69 7.91 4.81
C TYR A 48 -14.88 9.19 4.95
N LEU A 49 -13.55 9.06 4.96
CA LEU A 49 -12.59 10.17 5.03
C LEU A 49 -12.38 10.90 3.69
N GLY A 50 -12.96 10.41 2.59
CA GLY A 50 -12.79 10.99 1.25
C GLY A 50 -11.46 10.59 0.59
N GLY A 51 -10.89 9.44 0.98
CA GLY A 51 -9.73 8.84 0.35
C GLY A 51 -10.04 8.26 -1.04
N LYS A 52 -9.12 7.43 -1.54
CA LYS A 52 -9.18 6.82 -2.88
C LYS A 52 -8.78 5.35 -2.89
N THR A 53 -8.41 4.79 -1.74
CA THR A 53 -7.89 3.44 -1.57
C THR A 53 -9.04 2.49 -1.25
N HIS A 54 -9.99 2.41 -2.18
CA HIS A 54 -11.21 1.62 -2.02
C HIS A 54 -11.77 1.19 -3.38
N PHE A 55 -12.41 0.02 -3.40
CA PHE A 55 -12.98 -0.60 -4.59
C PHE A 55 -14.52 -0.42 -4.63
N PRO A 56 -15.20 -0.80 -5.73
CA PRO A 56 -16.67 -0.67 -5.83
C PRO A 56 -17.42 -1.32 -4.67
N ALA A 57 -17.04 -2.54 -4.27
CA ALA A 57 -17.68 -3.27 -3.18
C ALA A 57 -17.63 -2.50 -1.83
N ASP A 58 -16.51 -1.83 -1.56
CA ASP A 58 -16.33 -0.99 -0.37
C ASP A 58 -17.26 0.23 -0.40
N ARG A 59 -17.37 0.90 -1.56
CA ARG A 59 -18.24 2.09 -1.72
C ARG A 59 -19.70 1.74 -1.53
N GLU A 60 -20.16 0.65 -2.15
CA GLU A 60 -21.55 0.20 -2.00
C GLU A 60 -21.89 -0.14 -0.55
N ALA A 61 -20.99 -0.83 0.15
CA ALA A 61 -21.16 -1.13 1.57
C ALA A 61 -21.14 0.13 2.43
N ALA A 62 -20.22 1.06 2.13
CA ALA A 62 -20.08 2.33 2.83
C ALA A 62 -21.31 3.24 2.62
N ASP A 63 -21.87 3.30 1.42
CA ASP A 63 -23.06 4.08 1.12
C ASP A 63 -24.30 3.53 1.84
N ARG A 64 -24.43 2.20 1.97
CA ARG A 64 -25.47 1.59 2.83
C ARG A 64 -25.29 1.97 4.30
N ALA A 65 -24.06 1.95 4.81
CA ALA A 65 -23.76 2.37 6.17
C ALA A 65 -24.07 3.86 6.40
N LEU A 66 -23.77 4.72 5.42
CA LEU A 66 -24.09 6.14 5.45
C LEU A 66 -25.58 6.42 5.39
N ALA A 67 -26.34 5.63 4.62
CA ALA A 67 -27.80 5.73 4.61
C ALA A 67 -28.40 5.38 5.98
N ALA A 68 -27.84 4.37 6.66
CA ALA A 68 -28.27 3.97 8.00
C ALA A 68 -27.81 4.97 9.09
N PHE A 69 -26.60 5.53 8.94
CA PHE A 69 -26.03 6.50 9.87
C PHE A 69 -25.34 7.67 9.13
N PRO A 70 -26.09 8.74 8.82
CA PRO A 70 -25.58 9.87 8.03
C PRO A 70 -24.36 10.59 8.63
N ASN A 71 -24.21 10.55 9.96
CA ASN A 71 -23.10 11.22 10.65
C ASN A 71 -21.78 10.43 10.58
N LEU A 72 -21.74 9.25 9.96
CA LEU A 72 -20.57 8.38 9.97
C LEU A 72 -19.31 9.05 9.39
N ARG A 73 -19.45 9.94 8.40
CA ARG A 73 -18.31 10.74 7.88
C ARG A 73 -17.73 11.66 8.95
N ILE A 74 -18.58 12.36 9.69
CA ILE A 74 -18.17 13.23 10.79
C ILE A 74 -17.50 12.39 11.88
N THR A 75 -18.09 11.24 12.24
CA THR A 75 -17.52 10.32 13.22
C THR A 75 -16.11 9.84 12.82
N ALA A 76 -15.90 9.46 11.56
CA ALA A 76 -14.58 9.05 11.07
C ALA A 76 -13.56 10.20 11.14
N GLN A 77 -13.96 11.41 10.75
CA GLN A 77 -13.11 12.60 10.83
C GLN A 77 -12.73 12.93 12.28
N GLU A 78 -13.69 12.90 13.21
CA GLU A 78 -13.46 13.15 14.63
C GLU A 78 -12.60 12.08 15.28
N ASN A 79 -12.76 10.81 14.91
CA ASN A 79 -11.88 9.73 15.37
C ASN A 79 -10.43 9.98 14.92
N ARG A 80 -10.21 10.38 13.66
CA ARG A 80 -8.87 10.73 13.16
C ARG A 80 -8.31 11.98 13.85
N ALA A 81 -9.16 12.96 14.15
CA ALA A 81 -8.76 14.16 14.89
C ALA A 81 -8.38 13.82 16.34
N PHE A 82 -9.12 12.93 17.00
CA PHE A 82 -8.82 12.44 18.34
C PHE A 82 -7.49 11.70 18.39
N LEU A 83 -7.26 10.72 17.50
CA LEU A 83 -6.00 9.97 17.43
C LEU A 83 -4.80 10.92 17.33
N ARG A 84 -4.87 11.92 16.45
CA ARG A 84 -3.81 12.94 16.31
C ARG A 84 -3.57 13.71 17.61
N ARG A 85 -4.63 14.16 18.29
CA ARG A 85 -4.50 14.89 19.57
C ARG A 85 -3.92 14.01 20.67
N ALA A 86 -4.39 12.76 20.78
CA ALA A 86 -3.95 11.82 21.78
C ALA A 86 -2.47 11.46 21.62
N VAL A 87 -2.05 11.08 20.41
CA VAL A 87 -0.64 10.75 20.12
C VAL A 87 0.26 11.98 20.34
N ALA A 88 -0.16 13.16 19.88
CA ALA A 88 0.62 14.39 20.10
C ALA A 88 0.77 14.73 21.59
N MET A 89 -0.26 14.47 22.41
CA MET A 89 -0.19 14.65 23.86
C MET A 89 0.81 13.67 24.47
N LEU A 90 0.71 12.37 24.16
CA LEU A 90 1.61 11.34 24.68
C LEU A 90 3.06 11.61 24.30
N ALA A 91 3.32 12.04 23.06
CA ALA A 91 4.65 12.43 22.61
C ALA A 91 5.20 13.61 23.42
N ARG A 92 4.38 14.64 23.70
CA ARG A 92 4.78 15.77 24.56
C ARG A 92 5.03 15.35 26.01
N MET A 93 4.42 14.26 26.47
CA MET A 93 4.66 13.68 27.80
C MET A 93 5.89 12.76 27.86
N GLY A 94 6.64 12.62 26.76
CA GLY A 94 7.88 11.85 26.71
C GLY A 94 7.72 10.39 26.27
N VAL A 95 6.54 9.98 25.80
CA VAL A 95 6.38 8.67 25.14
C VAL A 95 7.04 8.70 23.77
N THR A 96 7.98 7.79 23.53
CA THR A 96 8.78 7.75 22.29
C THR A 96 8.57 6.48 21.46
N GLN A 97 7.85 5.49 21.98
CA GLN A 97 7.51 4.25 21.27
C GLN A 97 6.01 4.07 21.23
N PHE A 98 5.48 3.76 20.04
CA PHE A 98 4.07 3.56 19.80
C PHE A 98 3.86 2.26 19.04
N LEU A 99 2.87 1.48 19.46
CA LEU A 99 2.36 0.33 18.74
C LEU A 99 0.92 0.65 18.33
N ASP A 100 0.70 0.86 17.03
CA ASP A 100 -0.63 1.09 16.46
C ASP A 100 -1.16 -0.20 15.86
N ILE A 101 -2.27 -0.69 16.41
CA ILE A 101 -2.92 -1.93 15.98
C ILE A 101 -4.19 -1.54 15.23
N GLY A 102 -4.19 -1.78 13.92
CA GLY A 102 -5.29 -1.35 13.05
C GLY A 102 -5.00 -0.06 12.28
N ALA A 103 -3.73 0.26 12.02
CA ALA A 103 -3.30 1.39 11.19
C ALA A 103 -3.70 1.16 9.73
N HIS A 104 -4.92 1.54 9.37
CA HIS A 104 -5.44 1.44 8.00
C HIS A 104 -6.02 2.77 7.55
#